data_AF-A0A969L8G0-F1
#
_entry.id   AF-A0A969L8G0-F1
#
_cell.length_a   1.000
_cell.length_b   1.000
_cell.length_c   1.000
_cell.angle_alpha   90.00
_cell.angle_beta   90.00
_cell.angle_gamma   90.00
#
_symmetry.space_group_name_H-M   'P 1'
#
loop_
_entity.id
_entity.type
_entity.pdbx_description
1 polymer ?
#
loop_
_entity_poly.entity_id
_entity_poly.type
_entity_poly.pdbx_seq_one_letter_code
_entity_poly.pdbx_strand_id
1 'polypeptide(L)'
;MAEIILDNFTYWLKNRLQRVLPGMSAHQRMAPPSRFVDKKRYIPNEKTRQGGVLILVYPHEDRWYFPLILRPENTGVHSGQVALPGGKMDEEDNDIIDTALRETEEEIGVAVARSQVLGRA
;
A
#
# COMPACT_ATOMS: atom_id res chain seq x y z
N MET A 1 -3.45 -1.05 -30.89
CA MET A 1 -2.87 -0.65 -29.60
C MET A 1 -4.05 -0.28 -28.72
N ALA A 2 -4.42 -1.14 -27.78
CA ALA A 2 -5.66 -0.96 -27.03
C ALA A 2 -5.50 0.22 -26.06
N GLU A 3 -6.27 1.27 -26.30
CA GLU A 3 -6.49 2.38 -25.37
C GLU A 3 -7.04 1.78 -24.07
N ILE A 4 -6.21 1.66 -23.04
CA ILE A 4 -6.69 1.33 -21.70
C ILE A 4 -7.38 2.60 -21.21
N ILE A 5 -8.66 2.75 -21.56
CA ILE A 5 -9.49 3.85 -21.09
C ILE A 5 -9.41 3.84 -19.56
N LEU A 6 -8.97 4.96 -18.96
CA LEU A 6 -8.76 5.14 -17.51
C LEU A 6 -9.89 4.54 -16.66
N ASP A 7 -11.11 4.71 -17.16
CA ASP A 7 -12.35 4.27 -16.51
C ASP A 7 -12.45 2.76 -16.40
N ASN A 8 -11.96 1.99 -17.38
CA ASN A 8 -12.06 0.54 -17.36
C ASN A 8 -11.18 -0.07 -16.26
N PHE A 9 -9.96 0.44 -16.07
CA PHE A 9 -9.05 -0.08 -15.05
C PHE A 9 -9.51 0.29 -13.64
N THR A 10 -9.84 1.56 -13.41
CA THR A 10 -10.29 2.03 -12.08
C THR A 10 -11.63 1.40 -11.69
N TYR A 11 -12.57 1.27 -12.64
CA TYR A 11 -13.81 0.52 -12.43
C TYR A 11 -13.55 -0.95 -12.11
N TRP A 12 -12.71 -1.62 -12.90
CA TRP A 12 -12.35 -3.02 -12.66
C TRP A 12 -11.72 -3.21 -11.28
N LEU A 13 -10.77 -2.35 -10.90
CA LEU A 13 -10.04 -2.43 -9.64
C LEU A 13 -10.97 -2.19 -8.45
N LYS A 14 -11.82 -1.16 -8.51
CA LYS A 14 -12.83 -0.86 -7.50
C LYS A 14 -13.79 -2.05 -7.28
N ASN A 15 -14.29 -2.65 -8.37
CA ASN A 15 -15.14 -3.83 -8.29
C ASN A 15 -14.38 -5.06 -7.76
N ARG A 16 -13.11 -5.23 -8.11
CA ARG A 16 -12.30 -6.36 -7.64
C ARG A 16 -12.02 -6.27 -6.15
N LEU A 17 -11.77 -5.08 -5.61
CA LEU A 17 -11.50 -4.84 -4.18
C LEU A 17 -12.73 -5.09 -3.29
N GLN A 18 -13.93 -5.06 -3.85
CA GLN A 18 -15.17 -5.42 -3.13
C GLN A 18 -15.40 -6.93 -3.01
N ARG A 19 -14.62 -7.75 -3.72
CA ARG A 19 -14.71 -9.22 -3.68
C ARG A 19 -13.70 -9.80 -2.70
N VAL A 20 -13.87 -11.08 -2.35
CA VAL A 20 -12.91 -11.81 -1.52
C VAL A 20 -11.49 -11.63 -2.06
N LEU A 21 -10.60 -11.15 -1.19
CA LEU A 21 -9.20 -10.93 -1.52
C LEU A 21 -8.43 -12.24 -1.39
N PRO A 22 -7.42 -12.47 -2.25
CA PRO A 22 -6.68 -13.73 -2.25
C PRO A 22 -5.86 -13.95 -0.95
N GLY A 23 -5.61 -12.89 -0.18
CA GLY A 23 -4.95 -12.92 1.12
C GLY A 23 -3.65 -13.71 1.11
N MET A 24 -3.55 -14.71 1.99
CA MET A 24 -2.32 -15.49 2.20
C MET A 24 -1.85 -16.22 0.93
N SER A 25 -2.78 -16.66 0.07
CA SER A 25 -2.40 -17.35 -1.18
C SER A 25 -1.63 -16.43 -2.14
N ALA A 26 -1.99 -15.14 -2.19
CA ALA A 26 -1.23 -14.15 -2.97
C ALA A 26 0.11 -13.83 -2.31
N HIS A 27 0.15 -13.65 -0.99
CA HIS A 27 1.40 -13.44 -0.25
C HIS A 27 2.39 -14.59 -0.47
N GLN A 28 1.91 -15.84 -0.53
CA GLN A 28 2.76 -17.00 -0.76
C GLN A 28 3.43 -17.01 -2.13
N ARG A 29 2.73 -16.51 -3.17
CA ARG A 29 3.30 -16.41 -4.52
C ARG A 29 4.33 -15.29 -4.65
N MET A 30 4.17 -14.21 -3.88
CA MET A 30 4.98 -12.99 -4.02
C MET A 30 6.16 -12.93 -3.04
N ALA A 31 6.09 -13.65 -1.91
CA ALA A 31 7.16 -13.61 -0.93
C ALA A 31 8.36 -14.46 -1.39
N PRO A 32 9.59 -14.10 -0.99
CA PRO A 32 10.76 -14.91 -1.29
C PRO A 32 10.63 -16.33 -0.70
N PRO A 33 11.17 -17.37 -1.36
CA PRO A 33 11.00 -18.76 -0.91
C PRO A 33 11.40 -19.00 0.55
N SER A 34 12.42 -18.30 1.05
CA SER A 34 12.91 -18.38 2.43
C SER A 34 11.90 -17.88 3.48
N ARG A 35 10.96 -17.00 3.11
CA ARG A 35 9.95 -16.40 4.02
C ARG A 35 9.09 -17.45 4.72
N PHE A 36 8.86 -18.59 4.10
CA PHE A 36 8.00 -19.65 4.64
C PHE A 36 8.76 -20.86 5.20
N VAL A 37 10.10 -20.84 5.12
CA VAL A 37 10.96 -21.88 5.71
C VAL A 37 11.10 -21.65 7.21
N ASP A 38 11.18 -20.38 7.64
CA ASP A 38 11.19 -20.00 9.04
C ASP A 38 9.78 -20.04 9.65
N LYS A 39 9.56 -20.99 10.56
CA LYS A 39 8.25 -21.25 11.21
C LYS A 39 7.78 -20.15 12.18
N LYS A 40 8.58 -19.11 12.42
CA LYS A 40 8.17 -17.98 13.27
C LYS A 40 7.35 -16.97 12.48
N ARG A 41 6.11 -17.33 12.13
CA ARG A 41 5.12 -16.35 11.69
C ARG A 41 4.74 -15.49 12.89
N TYR A 42 5.05 -14.20 12.81
CA TYR A 42 4.48 -13.23 13.74
C TYR A 42 2.97 -13.18 13.51
N ILE A 43 2.21 -13.47 14.56
CA ILE A 43 0.75 -13.29 14.59
C ILE A 43 0.51 -11.94 15.27
N PRO A 44 -0.11 -10.96 14.58
CA PRO A 44 -0.48 -9.71 15.21
C PRO A 44 -1.29 -9.94 16.49
N ASN A 45 -0.98 -9.15 17.50
CA ASN A 45 -1.62 -9.16 18.82
C ASN A 45 -2.01 -7.73 19.22
N GLU A 46 -2.54 -7.57 20.42
CA GLU A 46 -2.97 -6.28 20.99
C GLU A 46 -1.84 -5.24 21.11
N LYS A 47 -0.57 -5.64 21.05
CA LYS A 47 0.59 -4.74 21.09
C LYS A 47 1.10 -4.37 19.69
N THR A 48 0.52 -4.93 18.64
CA THR A 48 0.96 -4.67 17.26
C THR A 48 0.54 -3.26 16.86
N ARG A 49 1.52 -2.44 16.46
CA ARG A 49 1.25 -1.11 15.94
C ARG A 49 0.65 -1.21 14.55
N GLN A 50 -0.47 -0.51 14.34
CA GLN A 50 -1.07 -0.41 13.01
C GLN A 50 -0.27 0.56 12.13
N GLY A 51 -0.28 0.29 10.83
CA GLY A 51 0.33 1.15 9.83
C GLY A 51 -0.36 0.98 8.47
N GLY A 52 -0.43 2.05 7.72
CA GLY A 52 -1.10 2.14 6.43
C GLY A 52 -0.12 2.59 5.34
N VAL A 53 -0.22 1.98 4.16
CA VAL A 53 0.53 2.40 2.97
C VAL A 53 -0.43 2.67 1.82
N LEU A 54 -0.08 3.61 0.95
CA LEU A 54 -0.87 3.92 -0.24
C LEU A 54 -0.19 3.41 -1.50
N ILE A 55 -0.92 2.62 -2.28
CA ILE A 55 -0.56 2.37 -3.68
C ILE A 55 -1.27 3.44 -4.53
N LEU A 56 -0.60 4.60 -4.68
CA LEU A 56 -1.12 5.69 -5.50
C LEU A 56 -0.90 5.37 -6.99
N VAL A 57 -1.96 5.00 -7.69
CA VAL A 57 -1.88 4.64 -9.11
C VAL A 57 -2.24 5.84 -9.98
N TYR A 58 -1.37 6.20 -10.93
CA TYR A 58 -1.58 7.30 -11.87
C TYR A 58 -1.13 6.96 -13.29
N PRO A 59 -1.78 7.51 -14.32
CA PRO A 59 -1.39 7.31 -15.71
C PRO A 59 -0.22 8.24 -16.08
N HIS A 60 0.72 7.72 -16.86
CA HIS A 60 1.78 8.49 -17.50
C HIS A 60 2.20 7.76 -18.78
N GLU A 61 2.35 8.46 -19.92
CA GLU A 61 2.80 7.86 -21.20
C GLU A 61 2.17 6.49 -21.52
N ASP A 62 0.83 6.43 -21.55
CA ASP A 62 0.02 5.22 -21.85
C ASP A 62 0.24 4.03 -20.89
N ARG A 63 0.83 4.25 -19.72
CA ARG A 63 1.10 3.23 -18.71
C ARG A 63 0.66 3.67 -17.32
N TRP A 64 0.47 2.70 -16.45
CA TRP A 64 0.16 2.92 -15.04
C TRP A 64 1.44 2.91 -14.21
N TYR A 65 1.58 3.91 -13.36
CA TYR A 65 2.68 4.07 -12.44
C TYR A 65 2.16 4.18 -11.01
N PHE A 66 3.05 3.93 -10.06
CA PHE A 66 2.86 4.28 -8.67
C PHE A 66 4.20 4.71 -8.08
N PRO A 67 4.21 5.69 -7.16
CA PRO A 67 5.43 6.17 -6.56
C PRO A 67 5.97 5.12 -5.57
N LEU A 68 7.29 5.08 -5.46
CA LEU A 68 8.01 4.41 -4.40
C LEU A 68 8.92 5.45 -3.74
N ILE A 69 9.16 5.27 -2.45
CA ILE A 69 10.10 6.08 -1.70
C ILE A 69 11.35 5.28 -1.37
N LEU A 70 12.46 5.99 -1.22
CA LEU A 70 13.63 5.47 -0.53
C LEU A 70 13.59 5.98 0.90
N ARG A 71 13.44 5.08 1.87
CA ARG A 71 13.36 5.48 3.28
C ARG A 71 14.67 6.14 3.71
N PRO A 72 14.63 7.19 4.55
CA PRO A 72 15.82 7.83 5.08
C PRO A 72 16.75 6.82 5.76
N GLU A 73 18.05 7.06 5.66
CA GLU A 73 19.03 6.28 6.42
C GLU A 73 19.00 6.71 7.90
N ASN A 74 18.63 5.77 8.77
CA ASN A 74 18.63 5.93 10.22
C ASN A 74 18.94 4.59 10.92
N THR A 75 18.84 4.56 12.26
CA THR A 75 19.07 3.35 13.07
C THR A 75 17.89 2.38 13.07
N GLY A 76 16.83 2.66 12.31
CA GLY A 76 15.64 1.83 12.20
C GLY A 76 15.84 0.59 11.32
N VAL A 77 15.03 -0.44 11.58
CA VAL A 77 15.09 -1.76 10.90
C VAL A 77 14.85 -1.68 9.39
N HIS A 78 14.19 -0.60 8.92
CA HIS A 78 13.84 -0.39 7.50
C HIS A 78 14.61 0.76 6.84
N SER A 79 15.66 1.23 7.50
CA SER A 79 16.57 2.26 6.98
C SER A 79 17.08 1.91 5.59
N GLY A 80 17.02 2.88 4.66
CA GLY A 80 17.52 2.75 3.29
C GLY A 80 16.74 1.79 2.38
N GLN A 81 15.58 1.28 2.80
CA GLN A 81 14.77 0.36 1.99
C GLN A 81 13.84 1.11 1.04
N VAL A 82 13.62 0.54 -0.15
CA VAL A 82 12.54 0.97 -1.06
C VAL A 82 11.20 0.53 -0.48
N ALA A 83 10.24 1.45 -0.43
CA ALA A 83 8.92 1.22 0.15
C ALA A 83 7.81 1.93 -0.63
N LEU A 84 6.57 1.49 -0.41
CA LEU A 84 5.40 2.31 -0.71
C LEU A 84 5.34 3.48 0.29
N PRO A 85 4.81 4.65 -0.11
CA PRO A 85 4.52 5.73 0.83
C PRO A 85 3.56 5.25 1.92
N GLY A 86 3.82 5.62 3.16
CA GLY A 86 3.04 5.23 4.30
C GLY A 86 3.84 5.02 5.58
N GLY A 87 3.13 4.83 6.67
CA GLY A 87 3.74 4.81 7.99
C GLY A 87 2.85 4.25 9.07
N LYS A 88 3.13 4.68 10.30
CA LYS A 88 2.46 4.20 11.50
C LYS A 88 1.17 5.01 11.70
N MET A 89 0.11 4.34 12.14
CA MET A 89 -1.11 5.02 12.56
C MET A 89 -0.85 5.91 13.78
N ASP A 90 -1.31 7.16 13.69
CA ASP A 90 -1.30 8.13 14.78
C ASP A 90 -2.64 8.13 15.55
N GLU A 91 -2.65 8.70 16.75
CA GLU A 91 -3.85 8.81 17.60
C GLU A 91 -4.92 9.72 16.99
N GLU A 92 -4.51 10.64 16.11
CA GLU A 92 -5.38 11.56 15.39
C GLU A 92 -5.99 10.96 14.12
N ASP A 93 -5.46 9.82 13.63
CA ASP A 93 -6.00 9.13 12.45
C ASP A 93 -7.32 8.42 12.81
N ASN A 94 -8.41 8.73 12.10
CA ASN A 94 -9.69 8.07 12.36
C ASN A 94 -9.68 6.59 11.96
N ASP A 95 -8.91 6.25 10.92
CA ASP A 95 -8.71 4.89 10.44
C ASP A 95 -7.42 4.76 9.62
N ILE A 96 -7.16 3.53 9.15
CA ILE A 96 -5.96 3.20 8.38
C ILE A 96 -5.88 3.90 7.02
N ILE A 97 -7.02 4.35 6.48
CA ILE A 97 -7.04 5.09 5.22
C ILE A 97 -6.53 6.51 5.49
N ASP A 98 -6.96 7.14 6.59
CA ASP A 98 -6.43 8.45 6.99
C ASP A 98 -4.92 8.38 7.23
N THR A 99 -4.42 7.33 7.91
CA THR A 99 -2.97 7.09 8.06
C THR A 99 -2.25 7.06 6.71
N ALA A 100 -2.74 6.24 5.75
CA ALA A 100 -2.09 6.09 4.46
C ALA A 100 -2.10 7.40 3.65
N LEU A 101 -3.19 8.19 3.73
CA LEU A 101 -3.31 9.47 3.04
C LEU A 101 -2.38 10.52 3.65
N ARG A 102 -2.41 10.68 4.98
CA ARG A 102 -1.56 11.62 5.73
C ARG A 102 -0.07 11.35 5.48
N GLU A 103 0.36 10.10 5.68
CA GLU A 103 1.77 9.71 5.48
C GLU A 103 2.22 9.89 4.04
N THR A 104 1.35 9.62 3.05
CA THR A 104 1.68 9.89 1.64
C THR A 104 1.89 11.39 1.39
N GLU A 105 1.04 12.24 1.97
CA GLU A 105 1.20 13.69 1.84
C GLU A 105 2.49 14.15 2.52
N GLU A 106 2.84 13.65 3.70
CA GLU A 106 4.07 13.99 4.41
C GLU A 106 5.34 13.54 3.67
N GLU A 107 5.35 12.32 3.11
CA GLU A 107 6.54 11.73 2.51
C GLU A 107 6.81 12.21 1.09
N ILE A 108 5.76 12.44 0.28
CA ILE A 108 5.91 12.80 -1.14
C ILE A 108 5.16 14.07 -1.56
N GLY A 109 4.49 14.77 -0.64
CA GLY A 109 3.80 16.03 -0.91
C GLY A 109 2.52 15.90 -1.75
N VAL A 110 1.95 14.70 -1.85
CA VAL A 110 0.77 14.45 -2.69
C VAL A 110 -0.48 14.28 -1.83
N ALA A 111 -1.32 15.31 -1.81
CA ALA A 111 -2.65 15.25 -1.21
C ALA A 111 -3.63 14.47 -2.11
N VAL A 112 -4.23 13.41 -1.58
CA VAL A 112 -5.23 12.58 -2.27
C VAL A 112 -6.56 12.70 -1.55
N ALA A 113 -7.63 13.04 -2.26
CA ALA A 113 -8.94 13.13 -1.64
C ALA A 113 -9.43 11.74 -1.25
N ARG A 114 -10.00 11.62 -0.04
CA ARG A 114 -10.55 10.34 0.47
C ARG A 114 -11.61 9.73 -0.47
N SER A 115 -12.34 10.56 -1.23
CA SER A 115 -13.31 10.14 -2.25
C SER A 115 -12.69 9.43 -3.46
N GLN A 116 -11.37 9.58 -3.69
CA GLN A 116 -10.63 8.91 -4.76
C GLN A 116 -10.08 7.54 -4.35
N VAL A 117 -10.16 7.18 -3.07
CA VAL A 117 -9.73 5.86 -2.58
C VAL A 117 -10.64 4.77 -3.16
N LEU A 118 -10.07 3.86 -3.94
CA LEU A 118 -10.81 2.80 -4.63
C LEU A 118 -11.18 1.62 -3.72
N GLY A 119 -10.43 1.41 -2.64
CA GLY A 119 -10.67 0.36 -1.65
C GLY A 119 -9.45 0.09 -0.77
N ARG A 120 -9.56 -0.90 0.12
CA ARG A 120 -8.48 -1.39 1.00
C ARG A 120 -8.33 -2.90 0.88
N ALA A 121 -7.12 -3.42 1.14
CA ALA A 121 -6.79 -4.84 1.02
C ALA A 121 -6.30 -5.47 2.32
#